data_AF-A0A328SNH5-F1
#
_entry.id   AF-A0A328SNH5-F1
#
_cell.length_a   1.000
_cell.length_b   1.000
_cell.length_c   1.000
_cell.angle_alpha   90.00
_cell.angle_beta   90.00
_cell.angle_gamma   90.00
#
_symmetry.space_group_name_H-M   'P 1'
#
loop_
_entity.id
_entity.type
_entity.pdbx_description
1 polymer ?
#
loop_
_entity_poly.entity_id
_entity_poly.type
_entity_poly.pdbx_seq_one_letter_code
_entity_poly.pdbx_strand_id
1 'polypeptide(L)'
;NALLELEVIDKKNDFVELKALGDGKIQNNKTINVPGVDLNLDFMSEVDKRDIAFAAANACDYLALSFVNSKEDVIEAREIIREVGGDALIISK
;
A
#
# COMPACT_ATOMS: atom_id res chain seq x y z
N ASN A 1 -2.78 14.56 3.93
CA ASN A 1 -3.77 15.60 3.58
C ASN A 1 -4.61 15.10 2.43
N ALA A 2 -5.82 14.61 2.71
CA ALA A 2 -6.77 14.26 1.67
C ALA A 2 -7.14 15.55 0.92
N LEU A 3 -7.00 15.56 -0.41
CA LEU A 3 -7.27 16.73 -1.25
C LEU A 3 -8.77 16.89 -1.57
N LEU A 4 -9.55 15.85 -1.32
CA LEU A 4 -10.98 15.78 -1.61
C LEU A 4 -11.60 14.70 -0.72
N GLU A 5 -12.70 15.04 -0.05
CA GLU A 5 -13.49 14.09 0.73
C GLU A 5 -14.72 13.67 -0.07
N LEU A 6 -15.02 12.37 -0.05
CA LEU A 6 -16.06 11.74 -0.85
C LEU A 6 -16.99 10.95 0.07
N GLU A 7 -18.29 11.14 -0.10
CA GLU A 7 -19.34 10.40 0.60
C GLU A 7 -19.95 9.34 -0.33
N VAL A 8 -20.11 8.11 0.15
CA VAL A 8 -20.80 7.05 -0.60
C VAL A 8 -22.29 7.34 -0.61
N ILE A 9 -22.87 7.49 -1.80
CA ILE A 9 -24.31 7.76 -1.96
C ILE A 9 -25.08 6.55 -2.48
N ASP A 10 -24.43 5.68 -3.27
CA ASP A 10 -25.03 4.43 -3.72
C ASP A 10 -23.97 3.37 -4.05
N LYS A 11 -24.37 2.09 -3.97
CA LYS A 11 -23.54 0.94 -4.32
C LYS A 11 -24.18 0.20 -5.49
N LYS A 12 -23.44 0.07 -6.58
CA LYS A 12 -23.80 -0.79 -7.72
C LYS A 12 -22.97 -2.08 -7.66
N ASN A 13 -23.20 -2.97 -8.62
CA ASN A 13 -22.48 -4.24 -8.68
C ASN A 13 -20.97 -4.05 -8.89
N ASP A 14 -20.58 -3.15 -9.81
CA ASP A 14 -19.19 -3.00 -10.25
C ASP A 14 -18.55 -1.67 -9.83
N PHE A 15 -19.32 -0.76 -9.24
CA PHE A 15 -18.85 0.56 -8.83
C PHE A 15 -19.65 1.14 -7.67
N VAL A 16 -19.10 2.17 -7.05
CA VAL A 16 -19.77 2.99 -6.05
C VAL A 16 -19.97 4.40 -6.59
N GLU A 17 -21.14 4.97 -6.35
CA GLU A 17 -21.41 6.36 -6.65
C GLU A 17 -21.01 7.20 -5.43
N LEU A 18 -20.23 8.25 -5.69
CA LEU A 18 -19.66 9.10 -4.65
C LEU A 18 -20.08 10.55 -4.87
N LYS A 19 -20.33 11.26 -3.77
CA LYS A 19 -20.57 12.70 -3.76
C LYS A 19 -19.35 13.42 -3.20
N ALA A 20 -18.86 14.42 -3.92
CA ALA A 20 -17.81 15.30 -3.44
C ALA A 20 -18.35 16.23 -2.33
N LEU A 21 -17.67 16.27 -1.19
CA LEU A 21 -18.01 17.15 -0.06
C LEU A 21 -17.31 18.52 -0.11
N GLY A 22 -16.44 18.73 -1.09
CA GLY A 22 -15.75 19.99 -1.34
C GLY A 22 -15.15 20.06 -2.73
N ASP A 23 -14.48 21.17 -3.04
CA ASP A 23 -13.75 21.34 -4.29
C ASP A 23 -12.36 20.72 -4.21
N GLY A 24 -11.93 20.06 -5.28
CA GLY A 24 -10.61 19.44 -5.34
C GLY A 24 -10.29 18.92 -6.74
N LYS A 25 -9.00 18.75 -7.02
CA LYS A 25 -8.53 18.17 -8.28
C LYS A 25 -7.99 16.77 -8.05
N ILE A 26 -8.61 15.79 -8.69
CA ILE A 26 -8.07 14.43 -8.78
C ILE A 26 -7.05 14.39 -9.91
N GLN A 27 -5.91 13.76 -9.67
CA GLN A 27 -4.88 13.49 -10.68
C GLN A 27 -4.68 11.97 -10.77
N ASN A 28 -3.92 11.51 -11.75
CA ASN A 28 -3.63 10.09 -11.92
C ASN A 28 -2.85 9.53 -10.71
N ASN A 29 -3.07 8.25 -10.41
CA ASN A 29 -2.38 7.48 -9.37
C ASN A 29 -2.49 8.10 -7.97
N LYS A 30 -3.60 8.78 -7.66
CA LYS A 30 -3.87 9.26 -6.30
C LYS A 30 -4.36 8.11 -5.42
N THR A 31 -3.78 8.00 -4.23
CA THR A 31 -4.21 7.06 -3.20
C THR A 31 -5.59 7.42 -2.69
N ILE A 32 -6.44 6.41 -2.51
CA ILE A 32 -7.71 6.51 -1.80
C ILE A 32 -7.56 5.89 -0.41
N ASN A 33 -8.20 6.49 0.58
CA ASN A 33 -8.32 5.91 1.92
C ASN A 33 -9.81 5.72 2.20
N VAL A 34 -10.20 4.52 2.66
CA VAL A 34 -11.60 4.17 2.96
C VAL A 34 -11.71 3.85 4.45
N PRO A 35 -12.11 4.83 5.29
CA PRO A 35 -12.14 4.64 6.74
C PRO A 35 -13.13 3.55 7.15
N GLY A 36 -12.72 2.71 8.11
CA GLY A 36 -13.61 1.71 8.73
C GLY A 36 -13.92 0.48 7.87
N VAL A 37 -13.24 0.32 6.72
CA VAL A 37 -13.37 -0.85 5.86
C VAL A 37 -12.03 -1.56 5.77
N ASP A 38 -12.03 -2.85 6.11
CA ASP A 38 -10.92 -3.74 5.75
C ASP A 38 -11.11 -4.14 4.29
N LEU A 39 -10.18 -3.69 3.43
CA LEU A 39 -10.24 -3.97 2.00
C LEU A 39 -9.76 -5.40 1.66
N ASN A 40 -9.25 -6.16 2.65
CA ASN A 40 -8.73 -7.52 2.49
C ASN A 40 -7.87 -7.68 1.23
N LEU A 41 -7.02 -6.68 0.97
CA LEU A 41 -6.04 -6.70 -0.10
C LEU A 41 -4.81 -7.44 0.42
N ASP A 42 -4.17 -8.21 -0.46
CA ASP A 42 -2.88 -8.80 -0.15
C ASP A 42 -1.90 -7.67 0.26
N PHE A 43 -1.14 -7.91 1.33
CA PHE A 43 -0.23 -6.92 1.89
C PHE A 43 0.81 -6.44 0.85
N MET A 44 1.33 -7.36 0.02
CA MET A 44 2.26 -7.05 -1.06
C MET A 44 1.71 -7.52 -2.40
N SER A 45 1.66 -6.59 -3.35
CA SER A 45 1.44 -6.93 -4.74
C SER A 45 2.69 -7.58 -5.35
N GLU A 46 2.53 -8.20 -6.51
CA GLU A 46 3.66 -8.75 -7.27
C GLU A 46 4.67 -7.67 -7.70
N VAL A 47 4.25 -6.41 -7.77
CA VAL A 47 5.16 -5.28 -8.03
C VAL A 47 5.98 -4.97 -6.78
N ASP A 48 5.36 -4.94 -5.60
CA ASP A 48 6.06 -4.67 -4.33
C ASP A 48 7.14 -5.71 -4.07
N LYS A 49 6.84 -7.00 -4.29
CA LYS A 49 7.82 -8.09 -4.13
C LYS A 49 9.04 -7.92 -5.03
N ARG A 50 8.83 -7.48 -6.28
CA ARG A 50 9.91 -7.21 -7.24
C ARG A 50 10.75 -6.01 -6.81
N ASP A 51 10.10 -4.95 -6.34
CA ASP A 51 10.78 -3.74 -5.89
C ASP A 51 11.60 -4.00 -4.62
N ILE A 52 11.10 -4.81 -3.69
CA ILE A 52 11.83 -5.26 -2.49
C ILE A 52 13.07 -6.06 -2.89
N ALA A 53 12.91 -7.07 -3.74
CA ALA A 53 14.02 -7.89 -4.22
C ALA A 53 15.08 -7.04 -4.94
N PHE A 54 14.63 -6.10 -5.79
CA PHE A 54 15.52 -5.17 -6.49
C PHE A 54 16.29 -4.27 -5.51
N ALA A 55 15.60 -3.66 -4.54
CA ALA A 55 16.23 -2.77 -3.57
C ALA A 55 17.25 -3.53 -2.69
N ALA A 56 16.89 -4.72 -2.22
CA ALA A 56 17.75 -5.56 -1.40
C ALA A 56 18.99 -6.05 -2.16
N ALA A 57 18.85 -6.42 -3.44
CA ALA A 57 19.99 -6.79 -4.29
C ALA A 57 20.96 -5.61 -4.55
N ASN A 58 20.50 -4.37 -4.40
CA ASN A 58 21.31 -3.16 -4.54
C ASN A 58 21.81 -2.60 -3.20
N ALA A 59 21.87 -3.44 -2.15
CA ALA A 59 22.40 -3.10 -0.83
C ALA A 59 21.73 -1.89 -0.18
N CYS A 60 20.39 -1.83 -0.20
CA CYS A 60 19.67 -0.81 0.56
C CYS A 60 19.82 -1.04 2.08
N ASP A 61 20.07 0.02 2.84
CA ASP A 61 20.18 -0.08 4.31
C ASP A 61 18.81 -0.21 4.99
N TYR A 62 17.80 0.46 4.43
CA TYR A 62 16.45 0.54 4.99
C TYR A 62 15.39 0.36 3.91
N LEU A 63 14.34 -0.37 4.26
CA LEU A 63 13.17 -0.57 3.42
C LEU A 63 11.91 -0.18 4.21
N ALA A 64 11.22 0.85 3.72
CA ALA A 64 10.00 1.34 4.33
C ALA A 64 8.78 0.66 3.70
N LEU A 65 8.14 -0.24 4.44
CA LEU A 65 6.92 -0.93 4.03
C LEU A 65 5.71 -0.15 4.49
N SER A 66 4.80 0.17 3.58
CA SER A 66 3.57 0.90 3.90
C SER A 66 2.41 -0.08 4.06
N PHE A 67 1.43 0.27 4.89
CA PHE A 67 0.22 -0.53 5.17
C PHE A 67 0.53 -1.88 5.84
N VAL A 68 1.59 -1.93 6.66
CA VAL A 68 1.89 -3.13 7.47
C VAL A 68 0.81 -3.30 8.53
N ASN A 69 0.05 -4.39 8.45
CA ASN A 69 -1.07 -4.69 9.35
C ASN A 69 -0.76 -5.84 10.31
N SER A 70 0.19 -6.71 9.97
CA SER A 70 0.52 -7.91 10.74
C SER A 70 2.03 -8.13 10.92
N LYS A 71 2.40 -9.08 11.79
CA LYS A 71 3.80 -9.51 11.89
C LYS A 71 4.19 -10.40 10.70
N GLU A 72 3.22 -11.11 10.14
CA GLU A 72 3.39 -11.98 8.97
C GLU A 72 3.83 -11.17 7.75
N ASP A 73 3.27 -9.97 7.56
CA ASP A 73 3.65 -9.01 6.52
C ASP A 73 5.17 -8.71 6.54
N VAL A 74 5.70 -8.47 7.75
CA VAL A 74 7.12 -8.17 7.97
C VAL A 74 8.00 -9.40 7.74
N ILE A 75 7.51 -10.59 8.11
CA ILE A 75 8.21 -11.86 7.88
C ILE A 75 8.31 -12.14 6.38
N GLU A 76 7.22 -11.99 5.63
CA GLU A 76 7.20 -12.20 4.18
C GLU A 76 8.21 -11.27 3.48
N ALA A 77 8.20 -9.97 3.80
CA ALA A 77 9.17 -9.04 3.23
C ALA A 77 10.62 -9.38 3.63
N ARG A 78 10.84 -9.85 4.86
CA ARG A 78 12.16 -10.30 5.34
C ARG A 78 12.66 -11.52 4.58
N GLU A 79 11.77 -12.45 4.23
CA GLU A 79 12.12 -13.63 3.43
C GLU A 79 12.60 -13.21 2.03
N ILE A 80 11.87 -12.32 1.35
CA ILE A 80 12.26 -11.79 0.03
C ILE A 80 13.65 -11.12 0.09
N ILE A 81 13.91 -10.29 1.12
CA ILE A 81 15.21 -9.63 1.31
C ILE A 81 16.33 -10.68 1.45
N ARG A 82 16.10 -11.75 2.22
CA ARG A 82 17.10 -12.81 2.46
C ARG A 82 17.35 -13.67 1.24
N GLU A 83 16.32 -13.95 0.43
CA GLU A 83 16.45 -14.74 -0.80
C GLU A 83 17.44 -14.12 -1.79
N VAL A 84 17.54 -12.79 -1.81
CA VAL A 84 18.50 -12.06 -2.65
C VAL A 84 19.81 -11.72 -1.93
N GLY A 85 20.02 -12.25 -0.72
CA GLY A 85 21.23 -12.05 0.08
C GLY A 85 21.35 -10.68 0.74
N GLY A 86 20.28 -9.89 0.79
CA GLY A 86 20.24 -8.60 1.47
C GLY A 86 20.01 -8.72 2.98
N ASP A 87 20.31 -7.65 3.70
CA ASP A 87 20.15 -7.54 5.16
C ASP A 87 19.43 -6.26 5.60
N ALA A 88 18.82 -5.54 4.66
CA ALA A 88 18.11 -4.27 4.88
C ALA A 88 17.22 -4.26 6.14
N LEU A 89 17.25 -3.18 6.90
CA LEU A 89 16.37 -2.97 8.04
C LEU A 89 14.96 -2.57 7.56
N ILE A 90 13.93 -3.14 8.19
CA ILE A 90 12.54 -2.86 7.80
C ILE A 90 11.96 -1.78 8.72
N ILE A 91 11.32 -0.78 8.12
CA ILE A 91 10.53 0.24 8.81
C ILE A 91 9.07 0.07 8.40
N SER A 92 8.23 -0.35 9.35
CA SER A 92 6.78 -0.49 9.14
C SER A 92 6.08 0.87 9.23
N LYS A 93 5.22 1.17 8.25
CA LYS A 93 4.45 2.41 8.15
C LYS A 93 2.98 2.16 7.87
#